data_AF-A0A1M7YGH2-F1
#
_entry.id   AF-A0A1M7YGH2-F1
#
_cell.length_a   1.000
_cell.length_b   1.000
_cell.length_c   1.000
_cell.angle_alpha   90.00
_cell.angle_beta   90.00
_cell.angle_gamma   90.00
#
_symmetry.space_group_name_H-M   'P 1'
#
loop_
_entity.id
_entity.type
_entity.pdbx_description
1 polymer ?
#
loop_
_entity_poly.entity_id
_entity_poly.type
_entity_poly.pdbx_seq_one_letter_code
_entity_poly.pdbx_strand_id
1 'polypeptide(L)'
;MRIHHLSSIIVLILTFGFADSAMALQTHGAPEGIYVHQMAHILFISALAYLSWHTRRTQETSLKGWRFFQIFCIFLICWNALAFTGHLTFEHLQESDFMAEDEWQARLAPPITFIKALYYLTKMDHFLLVPALIALVLSLRTFYIEALGEAKK
;
A
#
# COMPACT_ATOMS: atom_id res chain seq x y z
N MET A 1 -15.86 51.73 2.20
CA MET A 1 -14.79 50.75 1.89
C MET A 1 -13.96 50.29 3.09
N ARG A 2 -13.91 51.00 4.24
CA ARG A 2 -13.04 50.65 5.38
C ARG A 2 -13.59 49.55 6.32
N ILE A 3 -14.92 49.40 6.40
CA ILE A 3 -15.60 48.47 7.32
C ILE A 3 -15.56 47.02 6.81
N HIS A 4 -15.68 46.80 5.49
CA HIS A 4 -15.61 45.46 4.91
C HIS A 4 -14.23 44.81 5.06
N HIS A 5 -13.15 45.59 4.99
CA HIS A 5 -11.81 45.07 5.26
C HIS A 5 -11.63 44.69 6.73
N LEU A 6 -12.21 45.46 7.65
CA LEU A 6 -12.15 45.15 9.07
C LEU A 6 -12.95 43.88 9.40
N SER A 7 -14.13 43.69 8.80
CA SER A 7 -14.90 42.45 8.95
C SER A 7 -14.18 41.25 8.35
N SER A 8 -13.54 41.40 7.18
CA SER A 8 -12.76 40.30 6.58
C SER A 8 -11.54 39.94 7.40
N ILE A 9 -10.86 40.93 8.00
CA ILE A 9 -9.72 40.70 8.89
C ILE A 9 -10.16 40.01 10.19
N ILE A 10 -11.29 40.42 10.77
CA ILE A 10 -11.85 39.78 11.97
C ILE A 10 -12.26 38.33 11.67
N VAL A 11 -12.93 38.08 10.54
CA VAL A 11 -13.26 36.71 10.12
C VAL A 11 -12.00 35.86 9.92
N LEU A 12 -10.98 36.41 9.27
CA LEU A 12 -9.68 35.74 9.09
C LEU A 12 -9.03 35.39 10.45
N ILE A 13 -8.98 36.34 11.38
CA ILE A 13 -8.42 36.15 12.73
C ILE A 13 -9.22 35.11 13.51
N LEU A 14 -10.55 35.09 13.40
CA LEU A 14 -11.39 34.08 14.04
C LEU A 14 -11.21 32.69 13.42
N THR A 15 -11.04 32.58 12.10
CA THR A 15 -10.84 31.27 11.44
C THR A 15 -9.46 30.68 11.66
N PHE A 16 -8.41 31.50 11.79
CA PHE A 16 -7.03 31.04 11.95
C PHE A 16 -6.52 31.11 13.40
N GLY A 17 -7.16 31.91 14.26
CA GLY A 17 -6.78 32.10 15.67
C GLY A 17 -7.32 31.03 16.62
N PHE A 18 -8.30 30.22 16.17
CA PHE A 18 -8.88 29.08 16.88
C PHE A 18 -8.59 27.76 16.15
N ALA A 19 -7.37 27.59 15.65
CA ALA A 19 -6.94 26.31 15.09
C ALA A 19 -6.72 25.32 16.23
N ASP A 20 -7.70 24.45 16.47
CA ASP A 20 -7.51 23.21 17.23
C ASP A 20 -6.90 22.14 16.30
N SER A 21 -6.38 21.04 16.87
CA SER A 21 -5.95 19.88 16.08
C SER A 21 -7.11 19.46 15.18
N ALA A 22 -6.93 19.54 13.87
CA ALA A 22 -8.00 19.26 12.92
C ALA A 22 -8.49 17.79 12.99
N MET A 23 -7.92 16.94 13.85
CA MET A 23 -8.17 15.49 13.99
C MET A 23 -8.27 14.76 12.64
N ALA A 24 -7.76 15.36 11.57
CA ALA A 24 -7.88 14.88 10.20
C ALA A 24 -7.02 13.63 9.99
N LEU A 25 -5.97 13.50 10.82
CA LEU A 25 -5.21 12.29 11.00
C LEU A 25 -5.48 11.77 12.41
N GLN A 26 -6.51 10.93 12.57
CA GLN A 26 -6.72 10.23 13.83
C GLN A 26 -5.61 9.19 14.00
N THR A 27 -4.78 9.35 15.03
CA THR A 27 -3.88 8.29 15.47
C THR A 27 -4.73 7.20 16.11
N HIS A 28 -5.07 6.18 15.33
CA HIS A 28 -5.79 5.03 15.85
C HIS A 28 -4.85 4.19 16.72
N GLY A 29 -5.25 3.94 17.97
CA GLY A 29 -4.62 2.92 18.80
C GLY A 29 -4.92 1.52 18.27
N ALA A 30 -4.39 0.50 18.94
CA ALA A 30 -4.92 -0.84 18.75
C ALA A 30 -6.36 -0.89 19.32
N PRO A 31 -7.33 -1.50 18.62
CA PRO A 31 -7.18 -2.30 17.41
C PRO A 31 -7.61 -1.61 16.09
N GLU A 32 -8.11 -0.38 16.10
CA GLU A 32 -8.71 0.24 14.90
C GLU A 32 -7.69 0.40 13.75
N GLY A 33 -6.43 0.69 14.08
CA GLY A 33 -5.36 0.81 13.10
C GLY A 33 -5.14 -0.47 12.29
N ILE A 34 -5.18 -1.64 12.93
CA ILE A 34 -4.96 -2.92 12.24
C ILE A 34 -6.16 -3.28 11.36
N TYR A 35 -7.40 -3.01 11.79
CA TYR A 35 -8.58 -3.24 10.97
C TYR A 35 -8.58 -2.41 9.70
N VAL A 36 -8.31 -1.10 9.80
CA VAL A 36 -8.24 -0.21 8.63
C VAL A 36 -7.11 -0.65 7.70
N HIS A 37 -5.97 -1.07 8.24
CA HIS A 37 -4.85 -1.58 7.45
C HIS A 37 -5.20 -2.87 6.69
N GLN A 38 -5.86 -3.84 7.35
CA GLN A 38 -6.35 -5.07 6.71
C GLN A 38 -7.38 -4.76 5.62
N MET A 39 -8.31 -3.83 5.87
CA MET A 39 -9.26 -3.36 4.88
C MET A 39 -8.56 -2.72 3.68
N ALA A 40 -7.48 -1.98 3.90
CA ALA A 40 -6.70 -1.39 2.82
C ALA A 40 -6.13 -2.47 1.88
N HIS A 41 -5.58 -3.58 2.41
CA HIS A 41 -5.12 -4.70 1.57
C HIS A 41 -6.24 -5.31 0.72
N ILE A 42 -7.43 -5.53 1.30
CA ILE A 42 -8.58 -6.09 0.58
C ILE A 42 -9.03 -5.15 -0.54
N LEU A 43 -9.12 -3.85 -0.25
CA LEU A 43 -9.47 -2.83 -1.24
C LEU A 43 -8.42 -2.77 -2.35
N PHE A 44 -7.13 -2.85 -2.02
CA PHE A 44 -6.05 -2.82 -3.00
C PHE A 44 -6.05 -4.06 -3.90
N ILE A 45 -6.27 -5.25 -3.33
CA ILE A 45 -6.45 -6.49 -4.10
C ILE A 45 -7.62 -6.34 -5.07
N SER A 46 -8.76 -5.84 -4.58
CA SER A 46 -9.97 -5.69 -5.38
C SER A 46 -9.78 -4.70 -6.53
N ALA A 47 -9.15 -3.55 -6.26
CA ALA A 47 -8.84 -2.53 -7.25
C ALA A 47 -7.87 -3.05 -8.32
N LEU A 48 -6.80 -3.74 -7.91
CA LEU A 48 -5.83 -4.33 -8.84
C LEU A 48 -6.43 -5.47 -9.66
N ALA A 49 -7.29 -6.30 -9.06
CA ALA A 49 -7.99 -7.37 -9.78
C ALA A 49 -8.93 -6.80 -10.84
N TYR A 50 -9.72 -5.78 -10.48
CA TYR A 50 -10.55 -5.04 -11.42
C TYR A 50 -9.72 -4.41 -12.54
N LEU A 51 -8.66 -3.69 -12.18
CA LEU A 51 -7.79 -3.00 -13.14
C LEU A 51 -7.11 -3.98 -14.10
N SER A 52 -6.63 -5.10 -13.58
CA SER A 52 -6.04 -6.20 -14.35
C SER A 52 -7.07 -6.80 -15.32
N TRP A 53 -8.29 -7.09 -14.84
CA TRP A 53 -9.36 -7.62 -15.69
C TRP A 53 -9.81 -6.62 -16.76
N HIS A 54 -10.00 -5.35 -16.40
CA HIS A 54 -10.45 -4.30 -17.30
C HIS A 54 -9.43 -4.07 -18.43
N THR A 55 -8.16 -3.89 -18.09
CA THR A 55 -7.11 -3.63 -19.09
C THR A 55 -6.85 -4.81 -20.01
N ARG A 56 -7.14 -6.06 -19.60
CA ARG A 56 -7.14 -7.23 -20.50
C ARG A 56 -8.21 -7.16 -21.58
N ARG A 57 -9.34 -6.50 -21.32
CA ARG A 57 -10.50 -6.44 -22.23
C ARG A 57 -10.44 -5.24 -23.16
N THR A 58 -9.90 -4.11 -22.70
CA THR A 58 -9.97 -2.84 -23.43
C THR A 58 -8.69 -2.47 -24.16
N GLN A 59 -7.55 -3.06 -23.78
CA GLN A 59 -6.25 -2.69 -24.35
C GLN A 59 -5.68 -3.83 -25.20
N GLU A 60 -4.90 -3.46 -26.20
CA GLU A 60 -4.08 -4.40 -26.94
C GLU A 60 -2.96 -4.94 -26.02
N THR A 61 -3.25 -6.06 -25.35
CA THR A 61 -2.28 -6.84 -24.56
C THR A 61 -1.11 -7.38 -25.39
N SER A 62 -1.15 -7.21 -26.71
CA SER A 62 -0.04 -7.42 -27.65
C SER A 62 1.11 -6.45 -27.37
N LEU A 63 0.82 -5.23 -26.89
CA LEU A 63 1.80 -4.19 -26.58
C LEU A 63 2.56 -4.52 -25.28
N LYS A 64 3.88 -4.33 -25.33
CA LYS A 64 4.81 -4.75 -24.27
C LYS A 64 4.51 -4.05 -22.94
N GLY A 65 4.08 -2.79 -22.97
CA GLY A 65 3.78 -1.99 -21.77
C GLY A 65 2.64 -2.59 -20.94
N TRP A 66 1.56 -3.02 -21.60
CA TRP A 66 0.41 -3.64 -20.95
C TRP A 66 0.74 -5.01 -20.35
N ARG A 67 1.64 -5.79 -20.97
CA ARG A 67 2.09 -7.07 -20.39
C ARG A 67 2.84 -6.87 -19.08
N PHE A 68 3.77 -5.93 -19.04
CA PHE A 68 4.47 -5.59 -17.79
C PHE A 68 3.51 -5.05 -16.72
N PHE A 69 2.51 -4.25 -17.13
CA PHE A 69 1.47 -3.76 -16.23
C PHE A 69 0.66 -4.89 -15.59
N GLN A 70 0.32 -5.90 -16.38
CA GLN A 70 -0.40 -7.10 -15.93
C GLN A 70 0.42 -7.91 -14.93
N ILE A 71 1.72 -8.08 -15.19
CA ILE A 71 2.65 -8.74 -14.25
C ILE A 71 2.69 -7.96 -12.94
N PHE A 72 2.84 -6.63 -12.99
CA PHE A 72 2.79 -5.77 -11.81
C PHE A 72 1.51 -6.00 -10.99
N CYS A 73 0.34 -5.95 -11.64
CA CYS A 73 -0.93 -6.15 -10.94
C CYS A 73 -1.00 -7.51 -10.23
N ILE A 74 -0.60 -8.59 -10.92
CA ILE A 74 -0.66 -9.95 -10.35
C ILE A 74 0.29 -10.07 -9.15
N PHE A 75 1.55 -9.65 -9.28
CA PHE A 75 2.51 -9.72 -8.18
C PHE A 75 2.07 -8.87 -6.99
N LEU A 76 1.52 -7.67 -7.24
CA LEU A 76 1.07 -6.78 -6.17
C LEU A 76 -0.20 -7.30 -5.48
N ILE A 77 -1.11 -7.98 -6.21
CA ILE A 77 -2.23 -8.73 -5.60
C ILE A 77 -1.70 -9.82 -4.67
N CYS A 78 -0.74 -10.63 -5.14
CA CYS A 78 -0.12 -11.67 -4.32
C CYS A 78 0.58 -11.09 -3.09
N TRP A 79 1.30 -9.97 -3.25
CA TRP A 79 1.96 -9.29 -2.12
C TRP A 79 0.94 -8.79 -1.08
N ASN A 80 -0.19 -8.19 -1.50
CA ASN A 80 -1.22 -7.76 -0.56
C ASN A 80 -1.85 -8.94 0.19
N ALA A 81 -2.08 -10.07 -0.48
CA ALA A 81 -2.58 -11.27 0.17
C ALA A 81 -1.56 -11.84 1.18
N LEU A 82 -0.27 -11.80 0.84
CA LEU A 82 0.82 -12.22 1.72
C LEU A 82 0.93 -11.29 2.94
N ALA A 83 0.87 -9.97 2.74
CA ALA A 83 0.92 -8.97 3.80
C ALA A 83 -0.28 -9.10 4.76
N PHE A 84 -1.50 -9.20 4.21
CA PHE A 84 -2.71 -9.50 4.97
C PHE A 84 -2.54 -10.75 5.85
N THR A 85 -2.02 -11.84 5.28
CA THR A 85 -1.74 -13.08 6.02
C THR A 85 -0.66 -12.88 7.09
N GLY A 86 0.37 -12.08 6.81
CA GLY A 86 1.43 -11.77 7.77
C GLY A 86 0.93 -11.01 8.98
N HIS A 87 0.01 -10.07 8.78
CA HIS A 87 -0.66 -9.38 9.87
C HIS A 87 -1.56 -10.31 10.69
N LEU A 88 -2.38 -11.14 10.04
CA LEU A 88 -3.20 -12.12 10.75
C LEU A 88 -2.36 -13.10 11.57
N THR A 89 -1.27 -13.60 11.01
CA THR A 89 -0.39 -14.53 11.75
C THR A 89 0.34 -13.86 12.91
N PHE A 90 0.72 -12.58 12.77
CA PHE A 90 1.32 -11.81 13.85
C PHE A 90 0.37 -11.65 15.05
N GLU A 91 -0.93 -11.47 14.83
CA GLU A 91 -1.93 -11.41 15.91
C GLU A 91 -2.04 -12.70 16.73
N HIS A 92 -1.57 -13.83 16.18
CA HIS A 92 -1.57 -15.13 16.86
C HIS A 92 -0.23 -15.46 17.54
N LEU A 93 0.77 -14.58 17.45
CA LEU A 93 2.05 -14.74 18.12
C LEU A 93 2.08 -13.97 19.44
N GLN A 94 2.77 -14.53 20.42
CA GLN A 94 3.01 -13.88 21.71
C GLN A 94 4.44 -13.35 21.79
N GLU A 95 4.72 -12.45 22.73
CA GLU A 95 6.09 -11.96 22.97
C GLU A 95 7.08 -13.11 23.24
N SER A 96 6.62 -14.18 23.92
CA SER A 96 7.41 -15.40 24.18
C SER A 96 7.76 -16.20 22.93
N ASP A 97 7.14 -15.91 21.78
CA ASP A 97 7.47 -16.54 20.51
C ASP A 97 8.70 -15.94 19.83
N PHE A 98 9.25 -14.86 20.40
CA PHE A 98 10.45 -14.19 19.91
C PHE A 98 11.60 -14.34 20.92
N MET A 99 12.79 -14.59 20.40
CA MET A 99 14.05 -14.50 21.13
C MET A 99 14.79 -13.25 20.69
N ALA A 100 15.32 -12.53 21.68
CA ALA A 100 16.08 -11.27 21.63
C ALA A 100 15.25 -10.01 21.96
N GLU A 101 15.87 -9.13 22.75
CA GLU A 101 15.31 -7.86 23.24
C GLU A 101 15.43 -6.73 22.20
N ASP A 102 16.19 -6.93 21.12
CA ASP A 102 16.41 -5.97 20.04
C ASP A 102 15.63 -6.32 18.76
N GLU A 103 14.86 -5.36 18.25
CA GLU A 103 13.97 -5.52 17.08
C GLU A 103 14.70 -6.03 15.81
N TRP A 104 16.01 -5.79 15.70
CA TRP A 104 16.82 -6.16 14.55
C TRP A 104 17.32 -7.61 14.56
N GLN A 105 17.36 -8.27 15.73
CA GLN A 105 17.79 -9.66 15.86
C GLN A 105 16.69 -10.61 16.33
N ALA A 106 15.44 -10.15 16.32
CA ALA A 106 14.29 -10.95 16.69
C ALA A 106 14.27 -12.27 15.89
N ARG A 107 14.39 -13.39 16.60
CA ARG A 107 14.32 -14.75 16.05
C ARG A 107 13.09 -15.47 16.58
N LEU A 108 12.51 -16.36 15.79
CA LEU A 108 11.40 -17.19 16.27
C LEU A 108 11.93 -18.24 17.26
N ALA A 109 11.34 -18.26 18.46
CA ALA A 109 11.63 -19.26 19.47
C ALA A 109 11.08 -20.64 19.03
N PRO A 110 11.83 -21.74 19.19
CA PRO A 110 11.33 -23.08 18.98
C PRO A 110 10.31 -23.44 20.10
N PRO A 111 9.40 -24.40 19.85
CA PRO A 111 9.25 -25.15 18.59
C PRO A 111 8.64 -24.29 17.47
N ILE A 112 9.10 -24.50 16.24
CA ILE A 112 8.56 -23.83 15.06
C ILE A 112 7.22 -24.48 14.70
N THR A 113 6.13 -23.81 15.10
CA THR A 113 4.77 -24.19 14.74
C THR A 113 4.45 -23.75 13.31
N PHE A 114 3.35 -24.26 12.75
CA PHE A 114 2.86 -23.83 11.44
C PHE A 114 2.65 -22.30 11.37
N ILE A 115 2.09 -21.69 12.42
CA ILE A 115 1.87 -20.22 12.47
C ILE A 115 3.20 -19.45 12.44
N LYS A 116 4.20 -19.89 13.21
CA LYS A 116 5.55 -19.29 13.19
C LYS A 116 6.21 -19.39 11.82
N ALA A 117 6.11 -20.56 11.17
CA ALA A 117 6.63 -20.77 9.83
C ALA A 117 5.90 -19.89 8.79
N LEU A 118 4.57 -19.78 8.88
CA LEU A 118 3.78 -18.93 8.00
C LEU A 118 4.10 -17.45 8.19
N TYR A 119 4.21 -16.97 9.44
CA TYR A 119 4.65 -15.61 9.75
C TYR A 119 6.03 -15.33 9.15
N TYR A 120 7.00 -16.24 9.34
CA TYR A 120 8.33 -16.10 8.76
C TYR A 120 8.30 -16.00 7.23
N LEU A 121 7.49 -16.84 6.56
CA LEU A 121 7.32 -16.80 5.12
C LEU A 121 6.74 -15.45 4.66
N THR A 122 5.75 -14.92 5.38
CA THR A 122 5.13 -13.62 5.05
C THR A 122 6.09 -12.43 5.19
N LYS A 123 7.14 -12.55 6.01
CA LYS A 123 8.22 -11.55 6.10
C LYS A 123 9.17 -11.59 4.91
N MET A 124 9.14 -12.64 4.08
CA MET A 124 9.92 -12.73 2.84
C MET A 124 9.18 -12.07 1.66
N ASP A 125 8.54 -10.93 1.92
CA ASP A 125 7.63 -10.26 1.00
C ASP A 125 8.34 -9.61 -0.21
N HIS A 126 9.64 -9.34 -0.09
CA HIS A 126 10.50 -8.82 -1.15
C HIS A 126 10.50 -9.70 -2.41
N PHE A 127 10.27 -11.01 -2.29
CA PHE A 127 10.13 -11.90 -3.46
C PHE A 127 8.92 -11.58 -4.34
N LEU A 128 7.92 -10.87 -3.80
CA LEU A 128 6.76 -10.41 -4.56
C LEU A 128 6.84 -8.91 -4.88
N LEU A 129 7.20 -8.08 -3.89
CA LEU A 129 7.18 -6.62 -4.05
C LEU A 129 8.22 -6.13 -5.05
N VAL A 130 9.46 -6.61 -4.96
CA VAL A 130 10.56 -6.17 -5.84
C VAL A 130 10.27 -6.46 -7.31
N PRO A 131 9.92 -7.69 -7.72
CA PRO A 131 9.56 -7.95 -9.11
C PRO A 131 8.30 -7.19 -9.57
N ALA A 132 7.32 -6.93 -8.67
CA ALA A 132 6.18 -6.08 -9.00
C ALA A 132 6.63 -4.68 -9.42
N LEU A 133 7.47 -4.03 -8.61
CA LEU A 133 7.94 -2.66 -8.87
C LEU A 133 8.82 -2.59 -10.12
N ILE A 134 9.66 -3.59 -10.36
CA ILE A 134 10.44 -3.68 -11.61
C ILE A 134 9.47 -3.74 -12.81
N ALA A 135 8.44 -4.58 -12.76
CA ALA A 135 7.45 -4.67 -13.82
C ALA A 135 6.70 -3.34 -14.03
N LEU A 136 6.36 -2.62 -12.96
CA LEU A 136 5.75 -1.29 -13.06
C LEU A 136 6.65 -0.30 -13.78
N VAL A 137 7.94 -0.22 -13.41
CA VAL A 137 8.90 0.68 -14.06
C VAL A 137 9.05 0.35 -15.55
N LEU A 138 9.14 -0.93 -15.90
CA LEU A 138 9.21 -1.37 -17.30
C LEU A 138 7.95 -1.01 -18.08
N SER A 139 6.78 -1.17 -17.46
CA SER A 139 5.50 -0.78 -18.04
C SER A 139 5.43 0.71 -18.36
N LEU A 140 5.69 1.57 -17.35
CA LEU A 140 5.66 3.02 -17.49
C LEU A 140 6.67 3.52 -18.53
N ARG A 141 7.89 2.97 -18.52
CA ARG A 141 8.91 3.30 -19.52
C ARG A 141 8.45 2.96 -20.93
N THR A 142 7.78 1.82 -21.10
CA THR A 142 7.30 1.38 -22.41
C THR A 142 6.18 2.31 -22.91
N PHE A 143 5.21 2.64 -22.05
CA PHE A 143 4.14 3.59 -22.40
C PHE A 143 4.69 4.98 -22.77
N TYR A 144 5.70 5.47 -22.04
CA TYR A 144 6.35 6.73 -22.36
C TYR A 144 6.99 6.72 -23.76
N ILE A 145 7.71 5.64 -24.10
CA ILE A 145 8.35 5.52 -25.42
C ILE A 145 7.31 5.44 -26.54
N GLU A 146 6.23 4.70 -26.34
CA GLU A 146 5.12 4.59 -27.28
C GLU A 146 4.46 5.96 -27.52
N ALA A 147 4.10 6.67 -26.45
CA ALA A 147 3.50 8.00 -26.53
C ALA A 147 4.43 9.03 -27.20
N LEU A 148 5.74 8.98 -26.93
CA LEU A 148 6.74 9.83 -27.59
C LEU A 148 6.84 9.53 -29.10
N GLY A 149 6.68 8.27 -29.49
CA GLY A 149 6.66 7.85 -30.89
C GLY A 149 5.42 8.33 -31.64
N GLU A 150 4.26 8.33 -30.98
CA GLU A 150 3.00 8.84 -31.53
C GLU A 150 3.03 10.36 -31.70
N ALA A 151 3.55 11.10 -30.73
CA ALA A 151 3.64 12.57 -30.79
C ALA A 151 4.59 13.09 -31.90
N LYS A 152 5.45 12.22 -32.44
CA LYS A 152 6.38 12.54 -33.53
C LYS A 152 5.83 12.21 -34.92
N LYS A 153 4.70 11.51 -35.00
CA LYS A 153 4.01 11.20 -36.27
C LYS A 153 3.03 12.30 -36.62
#